data_AF-A0A5S9M077-F1
#
_entry.id   AF-A0A5S9M077-F1
#
_cell.length_a   1.000
_cell.length_b   1.000
_cell.length_c   1.000
_cell.angle_alpha   90.00
_cell.angle_beta   90.00
_cell.angle_gamma   90.00
#
_symmetry.space_group_name_H-M   'P 1'
#
loop_
_entity.id
_entity.type
_entity.pdbx_description
1 polymer ?
#
loop_
_entity_poly.entity_id
_entity_poly.type
_entity_poly.pdbx_seq_one_letter_code
_entity_poly.pdbx_strand_id
1 'polypeptide(L)'
;MMIQDHIPLLYNMSAERFIEYFEFHTSWKLKQREAKKLTFDVFLEENPALATHLHYDLEMDQWFIPSTRDAFLGIPEIISHYLLMYNLSMIARYETEWWYELLSQYISDDYVMIERYMEIAEEKFPAYIMMLLEEKKKKRPVPTGTDP
;
A
#
# COMPACT_ATOMS: atom_id res chain seq x y z
N MET A 1 7.91 7.67 13.30
CA MET A 1 8.79 7.09 12.26
C MET A 1 10.02 7.96 12.08
N MET A 2 11.20 7.36 11.91
CA MET A 2 12.43 8.08 11.58
C MET A 2 12.69 8.01 10.08
N ILE A 3 12.95 9.16 9.47
CA ILE A 3 13.23 9.32 8.04
C ILE A 3 14.62 9.95 7.90
N GLN A 4 15.47 9.39 7.05
CA GLN A 4 16.79 9.95 6.78
C GLN A 4 16.72 11.13 5.82
N ASP A 5 17.66 12.07 5.94
CA ASP A 5 17.70 13.30 5.13
C ASP A 5 17.93 13.08 3.62
N HIS A 6 18.31 11.89 3.18
CA HIS A 6 18.40 11.57 1.76
C HIS A 6 17.02 11.28 1.12
N ILE A 7 16.00 10.95 1.92
CA ILE A 7 14.65 10.64 1.43
C ILE A 7 13.99 11.86 0.76
N PRO A 8 14.04 13.09 1.32
CA PRO A 8 13.58 14.29 0.61
C PRO A 8 14.16 14.47 -0.80
N LEU A 9 15.42 14.06 -1.01
CA LEU A 9 16.08 14.14 -2.32
C LEU A 9 15.45 13.18 -3.34
N LEU A 10 14.98 12.00 -2.92
CA LEU A 10 14.26 11.06 -3.79
C LEU A 10 12.96 11.66 -4.32
N TYR A 11 12.32 12.51 -3.52
CA TYR A 11 11.13 13.26 -3.92
C TYR A 11 11.43 14.53 -4.73
N ASN A 12 12.71 14.82 -4.98
CA ASN A 12 13.18 16.06 -5.62
C ASN A 12 12.68 17.31 -4.86
N MET A 13 12.71 17.28 -3.52
CA MET A 13 12.26 18.35 -2.63
C MET A 13 13.35 18.77 -1.65
N SER A 14 13.30 20.02 -1.18
CA SER A 14 14.04 20.41 0.02
C SER A 14 13.46 19.71 1.26
N ALA A 15 14.23 19.62 2.35
CA ALA A 15 13.75 19.01 3.58
C ALA A 15 12.50 19.71 4.13
N GLU A 16 12.45 21.05 4.08
CA GLU A 16 11.31 21.86 4.52
C GLU A 16 10.07 21.56 3.67
N ARG A 17 10.23 21.50 2.35
CA ARG A 17 9.13 21.21 1.43
C ARG A 17 8.62 19.78 1.60
N PHE A 18 9.52 18.83 1.84
CA PHE A 18 9.17 17.44 2.13
C PHE A 18 8.38 17.34 3.43
N ILE A 19 8.77 18.05 4.49
CA ILE A 19 8.01 18.07 5.75
C ILE A 19 6.59 18.57 5.49
N GLU A 20 6.42 19.75 4.88
CA GLU A 20 5.08 20.29 4.54
C GLU A 20 4.24 19.29 3.73
N TYR A 21 4.86 18.71 2.70
CA TYR A 21 4.23 17.74 1.83
C TYR A 21 3.79 16.48 2.59
N PHE A 22 4.66 15.93 3.42
CA PHE A 22 4.41 14.72 4.18
C PHE A 22 3.36 14.94 5.26
N GLU A 23 3.42 16.06 5.99
CA GLU A 23 2.40 16.42 6.97
C GLU A 23 1.03 16.62 6.32
N PHE A 24 0.97 17.18 5.11
CA PHE A 24 -0.29 17.38 4.39
C PHE A 24 -0.94 16.05 3.98
N HIS A 25 -0.17 15.08 3.48
CA HIS A 25 -0.71 13.82 2.97
C HIS A 25 -0.95 12.76 4.05
N THR A 26 -0.23 12.82 5.18
CA THR A 26 -0.31 11.80 6.25
C THR A 26 -0.97 12.30 7.52
N SER A 27 -1.16 13.62 7.67
CA SER A 27 -1.52 14.28 8.94
C SER A 27 -0.51 14.07 10.08
N TRP A 28 0.63 13.42 9.84
CA TRP A 28 1.66 13.16 10.84
C TRP A 28 2.53 14.39 11.07
N LYS A 29 2.77 14.72 12.33
CA LYS A 29 3.50 15.95 12.70
C LYS A 29 4.96 15.68 12.98
N LEU A 30 5.82 16.62 12.58
CA LEU A 30 7.23 16.56 12.92
C LEU A 30 7.41 16.70 14.43
N LYS A 31 8.03 15.69 15.05
CA LYS A 31 8.37 15.67 16.47
C LYS A 31 9.77 16.22 16.73
N GLN A 32 10.73 15.88 15.87
CA GLN A 32 12.13 16.27 16.05
C GLN A 32 12.86 16.33 14.71
N ARG A 33 13.73 17.34 14.57
CA ARG A 33 14.68 17.49 13.46
C ARG A 33 16.10 17.44 13.99
N GLU A 34 16.87 16.48 13.51
CA GLU A 34 18.33 16.41 13.68
C GLU A 34 19.00 16.70 12.33
N ALA A 35 20.30 16.99 12.32
CA ALA A 35 21.03 17.42 11.13
C ALA A 35 21.04 16.42 9.94
N LYS A 36 20.58 15.18 10.15
CA LYS A 36 20.49 14.12 9.12
C LYS A 36 19.21 13.28 9.22
N LYS A 37 18.30 13.63 10.12
CA LYS A 37 17.13 12.79 10.46
C LYS A 37 15.91 13.64 10.77
N LEU A 38 14.78 13.22 10.22
CA LEU A 38 13.45 13.74 10.50
C LEU A 38 12.67 12.69 11.29
N THR A 39 12.12 13.05 12.44
CA THR A 39 11.29 12.15 13.24
C THR A 39 9.86 12.68 13.29
N PHE A 40 8.93 11.87 12.80
CA PHE A 40 7.50 12.16 12.80
C PHE A 40 6.78 11.38 13.89
N ASP A 41 5.76 11.99 14.47
CA ASP A 41 4.76 11.31 15.28
C ASP A 41 3.76 10.62 14.35
N VAL A 42 3.68 9.31 14.45
CA VAL A 42 3.03 8.47 13.44
C VAL A 42 1.93 7.66 14.09
N PHE A 43 0.75 7.76 13.50
CA PHE A 43 -0.37 6.88 13.79
C PHE A 43 -0.45 5.84 12.67
N LEU A 44 0.09 4.64 12.94
CA LEU A 44 -0.02 3.51 12.03
C LEU A 44 -1.30 2.73 12.33
N GLU A 45 -1.98 2.30 11.27
CA GLU A 45 -3.01 1.29 11.41
C GLU A 45 -2.39 -0.01 11.93
N GLU A 46 -3.05 -0.64 12.91
CA GLU A 46 -2.60 -1.92 13.47
C GLU A 46 -2.64 -3.03 12.43
N ASN A 47 -3.55 -2.93 11.46
CA ASN A 47 -3.68 -3.88 10.36
C ASN A 47 -3.08 -3.31 9.07
N PRO A 48 -2.00 -3.90 8.54
CA PRO A 48 -1.40 -3.49 7.27
C PRO A 48 -2.37 -3.41 6.10
N ALA A 49 -3.38 -4.28 6.07
CA ALA A 49 -4.40 -4.27 5.02
C ALA A 49 -5.18 -2.95 4.92
N LEU A 50 -5.25 -2.19 6.03
CA LEU A 50 -5.99 -0.94 6.13
C LEU A 50 -5.11 0.30 6.00
N ALA A 51 -3.79 0.14 5.87
CA ALA A 51 -2.88 1.27 5.82
C ALA A 51 -3.01 2.07 4.53
N THR A 52 -3.07 3.40 4.68
CA THR A 52 -3.37 4.36 3.61
C THR A 52 -2.16 5.18 3.15
N HIS A 53 -1.13 5.28 3.97
CA HIS A 53 -0.01 6.23 3.78
C HIS A 53 1.35 5.56 3.63
N LEU A 54 1.51 4.35 4.15
CA LEU A 54 2.72 3.56 4.03
C LEU A 54 2.39 2.21 3.43
N HIS A 55 3.37 1.66 2.71
CA HIS A 55 3.29 0.30 2.19
C HIS A 55 3.88 -0.66 3.20
N TYR A 56 3.27 -1.83 3.29
CA TYR A 56 3.79 -2.90 4.12
C TYR A 56 4.43 -3.98 3.25
N ASP A 57 5.64 -4.36 3.58
CA ASP A 57 6.30 -5.51 2.99
C ASP A 57 6.02 -6.75 3.87
N LEU A 58 5.32 -7.74 3.31
CA LEU A 58 4.96 -8.96 4.02
C LEU A 58 6.16 -9.90 4.25
N GLU A 59 7.17 -9.86 3.39
CA GLU A 59 8.35 -10.71 3.50
C GLU A 59 9.32 -10.17 4.55
N MET A 60 9.55 -8.84 4.51
CA MET A 60 10.50 -8.16 5.40
C MET A 60 9.87 -7.76 6.75
N ASP A 61 8.55 -7.85 6.89
CA ASP A 61 7.78 -7.44 8.07
C ASP A 61 8.04 -5.96 8.44
N GLN A 62 8.10 -5.09 7.43
CA GLN A 62 8.53 -3.69 7.57
C GLN A 62 7.67 -2.71 6.81
N TRP A 63 7.57 -1.49 7.37
CA TRP A 63 6.86 -0.37 6.78
C TRP A 63 7.78 0.47 5.90
N PHE A 64 7.31 0.78 4.69
CA PHE A 64 8.02 1.56 3.70
C PHE A 64 7.26 2.83 3.33
N ILE A 65 8.02 3.91 3.15
CA ILE A 65 7.51 5.13 2.53
C ILE A 65 7.57 4.93 1.01
N PRO A 66 6.53 5.32 0.26
CA PRO A 66 6.62 5.32 -1.19
C PRO A 66 7.83 6.12 -1.68
N SER A 67 8.55 5.67 -2.70
CA SER A 67 9.70 6.42 -3.21
C SER A 67 9.34 7.57 -4.16
N THR A 68 8.05 7.69 -4.51
CA THR A 68 7.55 8.66 -5.47
C THR A 68 6.45 9.53 -4.87
N ARG A 69 6.38 10.78 -5.35
CA ARG A 69 5.42 11.79 -4.88
C ARG A 69 3.97 11.40 -5.12
N ASP A 70 3.66 10.79 -6.26
CA ASP A 70 2.26 10.59 -6.65
C ASP A 70 1.65 9.30 -6.06
N ALA A 71 2.37 8.63 -5.13
CA ALA A 71 1.96 7.35 -4.54
C ALA A 71 1.11 7.48 -3.27
N PHE A 72 0.93 8.68 -2.70
CA PHE A 72 0.00 8.89 -1.58
C PHE A 72 -1.44 8.96 -2.08
N LEU A 73 -2.01 7.81 -2.43
CA LEU A 73 -3.39 7.70 -2.89
C LEU A 73 -4.41 7.90 -1.75
N GLY A 74 -3.99 7.79 -0.49
CA GLY A 74 -4.86 7.93 0.68
C GLY A 74 -5.92 6.83 0.81
N ILE A 75 -5.81 5.77 0.01
CA ILE A 75 -6.68 4.60 0.06
C ILE A 75 -5.90 3.40 0.64
N PRO A 76 -6.56 2.47 1.33
CA PRO A 76 -5.90 1.27 1.82
C PRO A 76 -5.32 0.41 0.69
N GLU A 77 -4.17 -0.20 0.91
CA GLU A 77 -3.50 -1.04 -0.11
C GLU A 77 -4.41 -2.18 -0.60
N ILE A 78 -5.22 -2.78 0.28
CA ILE A 78 -6.18 -3.83 -0.13
C ILE A 78 -7.23 -3.32 -1.13
N ILE A 79 -7.63 -2.03 -1.01
CA ILE A 79 -8.56 -1.40 -1.94
C ILE A 79 -7.88 -1.14 -3.28
N SER A 80 -6.60 -0.75 -3.29
CA SER A 80 -5.81 -0.64 -4.52
C SER A 80 -5.75 -1.96 -5.28
N HIS A 81 -5.46 -3.07 -4.58
CA HIS A 81 -5.47 -4.40 -5.19
C HIS A 81 -6.84 -4.79 -5.75
N TYR A 82 -7.91 -4.53 -5.00
CA TYR A 82 -9.27 -4.78 -5.47
C TYR A 82 -9.58 -3.98 -6.75
N LEU A 83 -9.26 -2.69 -6.78
CA LEU A 83 -9.52 -1.82 -7.94
C LEU A 83 -8.72 -2.27 -9.17
N LEU A 84 -7.44 -2.56 -9.01
CA LEU A 84 -6.58 -3.02 -10.11
C LEU A 84 -7.06 -4.37 -10.65
N MET A 85 -7.34 -5.34 -9.77
CA MET A 85 -7.80 -6.66 -10.18
C MET A 85 -9.20 -6.62 -10.80
N TYR A 86 -10.09 -5.76 -10.31
CA TYR A 86 -11.40 -5.51 -10.93
C TYR A 86 -11.23 -4.94 -12.35
N ASN A 87 -10.42 -3.88 -12.52
CA ASN A 87 -10.17 -3.29 -13.84
C ASN A 87 -9.53 -4.30 -14.79
N LEU A 88 -8.54 -5.07 -14.32
CA LEU A 88 -7.91 -6.12 -15.10
C LEU A 88 -8.93 -7.19 -15.54
N SER A 89 -9.86 -7.57 -14.65
CA SER A 89 -10.93 -8.53 -14.97
C SER A 89 -11.91 -7.99 -16.02
N MET A 90 -12.14 -6.67 -16.05
CA MET A 90 -12.98 -6.04 -17.07
C MET A 90 -12.27 -6.08 -18.42
N ILE A 91 -10.99 -5.71 -18.48
CA ILE A 91 -10.20 -5.81 -19.71
C ILE A 91 -10.15 -7.27 -20.18
N ALA A 92 -9.92 -8.24 -19.28
CA ALA A 92 -9.94 -9.68 -19.58
C ALA A 92 -11.24 -10.16 -20.21
N ARG A 93 -12.37 -9.59 -19.82
CA ARG A 93 -13.68 -9.97 -20.35
C ARG A 93 -14.02 -9.29 -21.67
N TYR A 94 -13.65 -8.03 -21.84
CA TYR A 94 -14.17 -7.20 -22.94
C TYR A 94 -13.15 -6.96 -24.06
N GLU A 95 -11.85 -7.07 -23.79
CA GLU A 95 -10.77 -6.78 -24.76
C GLU A 95 -10.06 -8.06 -25.21
N THR A 96 -10.83 -9.08 -25.61
CA THR A 96 -10.29 -10.43 -25.91
C THR A 96 -9.25 -10.44 -27.05
N GLU A 97 -9.39 -9.58 -28.06
CA GLU A 97 -8.41 -9.44 -29.16
C GLU A 97 -7.11 -8.82 -28.67
N TRP A 98 -7.19 -7.78 -27.83
CA TRP A 98 -6.01 -7.16 -27.22
C TRP A 98 -5.23 -8.15 -26.35
N TRP A 99 -5.92 -8.99 -25.57
CA TRP A 99 -5.25 -10.06 -24.79
C TRP A 99 -4.55 -11.09 -25.67
N TYR A 100 -5.14 -11.45 -26.80
CA TYR A 100 -4.49 -12.37 -27.75
C TYR A 100 -3.19 -11.76 -28.31
N GLU A 101 -3.21 -10.48 -28.66
CA GLU A 101 -2.01 -9.76 -29.11
C GLU A 101 -0.98 -9.63 -27.99
N LEU A 102 -1.40 -9.25 -26.79
CA LEU A 102 -0.54 -9.08 -25.61
C LEU A 102 0.21 -10.38 -25.29
N LEU A 103 -0.51 -11.50 -25.21
CA LEU A 103 0.07 -12.82 -24.92
C LEU A 103 0.95 -13.35 -26.06
N SER A 104 0.74 -12.88 -27.29
CA SER A 104 1.60 -13.23 -28.42
C SER A 104 2.89 -12.40 -28.44
N GLN A 105 2.87 -11.21 -27.83
CA GLN A 105 3.97 -10.26 -27.79
C GLN A 105 4.57 -10.16 -26.37
N TYR A 106 5.17 -11.26 -25.89
CA TYR A 106 5.81 -11.40 -24.55
C TYR A 106 6.84 -10.33 -24.14
N ILE A 107 7.14 -9.34 -24.99
CA ILE A 107 8.13 -8.28 -24.77
C ILE A 107 7.44 -6.91 -24.58
N SER A 108 6.11 -6.84 -24.52
CA SER A 108 5.42 -5.58 -24.25
C SER A 108 5.57 -5.15 -22.78
N ASP A 109 5.72 -3.84 -22.55
CA ASP A 109 5.77 -3.27 -21.20
C ASP A 109 4.50 -3.61 -20.41
N ASP A 110 3.35 -3.61 -21.08
CA ASP A 110 2.05 -3.96 -20.49
C ASP A 110 2.03 -5.39 -19.93
N TYR A 111 2.58 -6.36 -20.67
CA TYR A 111 2.64 -7.75 -20.23
C TYR A 111 3.48 -7.89 -18.96
N VAL A 112 4.68 -7.31 -18.96
CA VAL A 112 5.61 -7.37 -17.80
C VAL A 112 4.98 -6.71 -16.58
N MET A 113 4.32 -5.57 -16.75
CA MET A 113 3.64 -4.86 -15.65
C MET A 113 2.47 -5.68 -15.09
N ILE A 114 1.64 -6.28 -15.95
CA ILE A 114 0.52 -7.13 -15.53
C ILE A 114 1.03 -8.37 -14.82
N GLU A 115 2.01 -9.07 -15.39
CA GLU A 115 2.61 -10.28 -14.80
C GLU A 115 3.19 -9.97 -13.42
N ARG A 116 3.99 -8.91 -13.31
CA ARG A 116 4.56 -8.49 -12.02
C ARG A 116 3.49 -8.11 -11.00
N TYR A 117 2.43 -7.42 -11.42
CA TYR A 117 1.33 -7.10 -10.53
C TYR A 117 0.60 -8.36 -10.05
N MET A 118 0.38 -9.34 -10.94
CA MET A 118 -0.27 -10.60 -10.60
C MET A 118 0.53 -11.39 -9.56
N GLU A 119 1.87 -11.46 -9.69
CA GLU A 119 2.76 -12.06 -8.68
C GLU A 119 2.54 -11.42 -7.30
N ILE A 120 2.56 -10.08 -7.24
CA ILE A 120 2.36 -9.35 -5.98
C ILE A 120 0.95 -9.58 -5.42
N ALA A 121 -0.07 -9.55 -6.28
CA ALA A 121 -1.46 -9.69 -5.86
C ALA A 121 -1.76 -11.11 -5.36
N GLU A 122 -1.17 -12.15 -5.95
CA GLU A 122 -1.31 -13.55 -5.54
C GLU A 122 -0.84 -13.76 -4.09
N GLU A 123 0.21 -13.07 -3.67
CA GLU A 123 0.73 -13.17 -2.31
C GLU A 123 0.01 -12.21 -1.34
N LYS A 124 -0.01 -10.91 -1.68
CA LYS A 124 -0.47 -9.87 -0.75
C LYS A 124 -1.97 -9.87 -0.53
N PHE A 125 -2.76 -10.04 -1.58
CA PHE A 125 -4.21 -9.86 -1.46
C PHE A 125 -4.84 -10.93 -0.56
N PRO A 126 -4.55 -12.25 -0.72
CA PRO A 126 -5.04 -13.27 0.21
C PRO A 126 -4.57 -13.06 1.65
N ALA A 127 -3.31 -12.64 1.85
CA ALA A 127 -2.77 -12.36 3.18
C ALA A 127 -3.54 -11.22 3.87
N TYR A 128 -3.79 -10.12 3.16
CA TYR A 128 -4.59 -9.01 3.68
C TYR A 128 -6.04 -9.40 4.00
N ILE A 129 -6.67 -10.24 3.17
CA ILE A 129 -8.00 -10.78 3.47
C ILE A 129 -7.96 -11.62 4.76
N MET A 130 -6.94 -12.46 4.95
CA MET A 130 -6.78 -13.26 6.17
C MET A 130 -6.65 -12.34 7.41
N MET A 131 -5.80 -11.33 7.36
CA MET A 131 -5.61 -10.37 8.45
C MET A 131 -6.94 -9.70 8.86
N LEU A 132 -7.74 -9.26 7.88
CA LEU A 132 -9.06 -8.66 8.14
C LEU A 132 -10.04 -9.65 8.77
N LEU A 133 -10.04 -10.92 8.32
CA LEU A 133 -10.91 -11.96 8.88
C LEU A 133 -10.54 -12.29 10.34
N GLU A 134 -9.25 -12.36 10.63
CA GLU A 134 -8.74 -12.57 11.99
C GLU A 134 -9.09 -11.40 12.92
N GLU A 135 -8.96 -10.17 12.45
CA GLU A 135 -9.32 -8.98 13.20
C GLU A 135 -10.83 -8.97 13.54
N LYS A 136 -11.68 -9.31 12.56
CA LYS A 136 -13.13 -9.49 12.78
C LYS A 136 -13.43 -10.60 13.80
N LYS A 137 -12.64 -11.68 13.81
CA LYS A 137 -12.79 -12.75 14.81
C LYS A 137 -12.45 -12.27 16.21
N LYS A 138 -11.37 -11.49 16.39
CA LYS A 138 -10.99 -10.90 17.69
C LYS A 138 -12.04 -9.93 18.23
N LYS A 139 -12.68 -9.17 17.33
CA LYS A 139 -13.73 -8.19 17.67
C LYS A 139 -15.11 -8.81 17.91
N ARG A 140 -15.34 -10.09 17.59
CA ARG A 140 -16.60 -10.76 17.92
C ARG A 140 -16.68 -10.99 19.44
N PRO A 141 -17.72 -10.49 20.13
CA PRO A 141 -17.93 -10.84 21.52
C PRO A 141 -18.10 -12.37 21.62
N VAL A 142 -17.43 -12.99 22.58
CA VAL A 142 -17.71 -14.37 22.97
C VAL A 142 -19.19 -14.42 23.33
N PRO A 143 -20.00 -15.32 22.76
CA PRO A 143 -21.37 -15.46 23.22
C PRO A 143 -21.30 -15.88 24.68
N THR A 144 -21.63 -14.95 25.58
CA THR A 144 -21.92 -15.25 26.98
C THR A 144 -23.09 -16.21 26.94
N GLY A 145 -22.79 -17.50 27.13
CA GLY A 145 -23.80 -18.52 27.36
C GLY A 145 -24.48 -18.22 28.68
N THR A 146 -25.49 -17.37 28.61
CA THR A 146 -26.50 -17.16 29.63
C THR A 146 -27.80 -16.88 28.89
N ASP A 147 -28.62 -17.92 28.79
CA ASP A 147 -30.00 -17.93 29.28
C ASP A 147 -30.82 -19.01 28.55
N PRO A 148 -31.83 -19.63 29.18
CA PRO A 148 -31.99 -20.05 30.57
C PRO A 148 -31.99 -21.59 30.74
#